data_AF-A0A392PPD0-F1
#
_entry.id   AF-A0A392PPD0-F1
#
_cell.length_a   1.000
_cell.length_b   1.000
_cell.length_c   1.000
_cell.angle_alpha   90.00
_cell.angle_beta   90.00
_cell.angle_gamma   90.00
#
_symmetry.space_group_name_H-M   'P 1'
#
loop_
_entity.id
_entity.type
_entity.pdbx_description
1 polymer ?
#
loop_
_entity_poly.entity_id
_entity_poly.type
_entity_poly.pdbx_seq_one_letter_code
_entity_poly.pdbx_strand_id
1 'polypeptide(L)'
;MLVMGSIQWPLLRLDLYGSLRADGESFSKAITSSDGSLVGGLGGGSGGTVLLFLQEFRLLESSSLSIVGGNGGSLGGGGGGGGRVHFHWSRIGMGEEYVPVASISGTMNY
;
A
#
# COMPACT_ATOMS: atom_id res chain seq x y z
N MET A 1 -7.28 8.24 -0.32
CA MET A 1 -7.34 7.46 -1.57
C MET A 1 -6.51 8.17 -2.62
N LEU A 2 -5.68 7.45 -3.36
CA LEU A 2 -4.87 7.97 -4.46
C LEU A 2 -5.29 7.27 -5.75
N VAL A 3 -5.45 8.03 -6.84
CA VAL A 3 -5.83 7.51 -8.16
C VAL A 3 -4.85 8.05 -9.20
N MET A 4 -4.30 7.18 -10.05
CA MET A 4 -3.48 7.59 -11.19
C MET A 4 -3.99 7.00 -12.49
N GLY A 5 -4.20 7.86 -13.49
CA GLY A 5 -4.80 7.50 -14.78
C GLY A 5 -6.32 7.33 -14.71
N SER A 6 -6.90 6.89 -15.81
CA SER A 6 -8.31 6.50 -15.92
C SER A 6 -8.52 5.44 -17.00
N ILE A 7 -9.73 4.89 -17.12
CA ILE A 7 -10.07 3.95 -18.20
C ILE A 7 -9.82 4.58 -19.58
N GLN A 8 -10.12 5.87 -19.74
CA GLN A 8 -9.98 6.57 -21.03
C GLN A 8 -8.53 7.03 -21.28
N TRP A 9 -7.79 7.33 -20.21
CA TRP A 9 -6.41 7.82 -20.25
C TRP A 9 -5.52 7.04 -19.27
N PRO A 10 -5.21 5.76 -19.59
CA PRO A 10 -4.31 4.97 -18.76
C PRO A 10 -2.86 5.43 -18.96
N LEU A 11 -2.06 5.32 -17.91
CA LEU A 11 -0.62 5.53 -18.00
C LEU A 11 0.00 4.48 -18.93
N LEU A 12 0.90 4.88 -19.82
CA LEU A 12 1.62 3.92 -20.65
C LEU A 12 2.53 3.04 -19.78
N ARG A 13 3.27 3.64 -18.87
CA ARG A 13 4.19 2.96 -17.96
C ARG A 13 4.27 3.73 -16.64
N LEU A 14 4.39 3.01 -15.53
CA LEU A 14 4.73 3.57 -14.23
C LEU A 14 6.00 2.88 -13.70
N ASP A 15 7.09 3.64 -13.67
CA ASP A 15 8.37 3.22 -13.09
C ASP A 15 8.45 3.70 -11.65
N LEU A 16 8.44 2.76 -10.69
CA LEU A 16 8.55 3.08 -9.27
C LEU A 16 10.02 3.13 -8.85
N TYR A 17 10.43 4.32 -8.39
CA TYR A 17 11.66 4.53 -7.63
C TYR A 17 11.32 4.74 -6.15
N GLY A 18 11.82 3.89 -5.27
CA GLY A 18 11.54 3.95 -3.84
C GLY A 18 10.27 3.19 -3.45
N SER A 19 9.40 3.77 -2.61
CA SER A 19 8.31 3.02 -1.98
C SER A 19 6.91 3.50 -2.36
N LEU A 20 6.05 2.57 -2.79
CA LEU A 20 4.60 2.74 -2.81
C LEU A 20 4.00 2.09 -1.56
N ARG A 21 3.48 2.89 -0.63
CA ARG A 21 2.92 2.40 0.63
C ARG A 21 1.45 2.73 0.73
N ALA A 22 0.65 1.71 1.00
CA ALA A 22 -0.72 1.85 1.49
C ALA A 22 -0.85 1.23 2.88
N ASP A 23 0.23 1.23 3.66
CA ASP A 23 0.29 0.61 4.99
C ASP A 23 -0.71 1.22 5.97
N GLY A 24 -1.17 0.41 6.92
CA GLY A 24 -1.89 0.88 8.10
C GLY A 24 -0.97 1.63 9.06
N GLU A 25 -1.54 2.62 9.76
CA GLU A 25 -0.79 3.43 10.71
C GLU A 25 -0.62 2.69 12.03
N SER A 26 0.58 2.74 12.60
CA SER A 26 0.83 2.23 13.95
C SER A 26 0.66 3.36 14.97
N PHE A 27 -0.02 3.09 16.08
CA PHE A 27 -0.12 4.04 17.18
C PHE A 27 0.70 3.57 18.37
N SER A 28 1.85 4.21 18.60
CA SER A 28 2.80 3.80 19.66
C SER A 28 2.70 4.63 20.94
N LYS A 29 1.87 5.68 20.97
CA LYS A 29 1.82 6.63 22.09
C LYS A 29 0.85 6.12 23.17
N ALA A 30 1.31 6.06 24.42
CA ALA A 30 0.43 5.82 25.56
C ALA A 30 -0.46 7.05 25.82
N ILE A 31 -1.76 6.85 26.06
CA ILE A 31 -2.62 7.91 26.59
C ILE A 31 -2.48 7.91 28.11
N THR A 32 -2.03 9.03 28.66
CA THR A 32 -1.93 9.27 30.09
C THR A 32 -3.02 10.24 30.54
N SER A 33 -3.65 9.96 31.67
CA SER A 33 -4.56 10.88 32.35
C SER A 33 -3.81 12.10 32.90
N SER A 34 -4.55 13.12 33.33
CA SER A 34 -3.98 14.30 34.00
C SER A 34 -3.23 13.97 35.30
N ASP A 35 -3.52 12.82 35.91
CA ASP A 35 -2.85 12.28 37.09
C ASP A 35 -1.64 11.37 36.75
N GLY A 36 -1.30 11.23 35.46
CA GLY A 36 -0.19 10.39 34.98
C GLY A 36 -0.52 8.89 34.90
N SER A 37 -1.73 8.46 35.26
CA SER A 37 -2.14 7.07 35.10
C SER A 37 -2.34 6.70 33.63
N LEU A 38 -2.07 5.43 33.28
CA LEU A 38 -2.22 4.90 31.93
C LEU A 38 -3.70 4.57 31.66
N VAL A 39 -4.31 5.21 30.67
CA VAL A 39 -5.77 5.13 30.40
C VAL A 39 -6.11 4.10 29.32
N GLY A 40 -5.10 3.61 28.61
CA GLY A 40 -5.23 2.66 27.51
C GLY A 40 -4.48 3.10 26.26
N GLY A 41 -4.49 2.26 25.23
CA GLY A 41 -3.92 2.56 23.92
C GLY A 41 -5.01 2.76 22.86
N LEU A 42 -4.76 3.67 21.91
CA LEU A 42 -5.58 3.74 20.70
C LEU A 42 -5.22 2.58 19.76
N GLY A 43 -6.18 2.20 18.93
CA GLY A 43 -5.92 1.28 17.84
C GLY A 43 -5.07 1.92 16.73
N GLY A 44 -4.46 1.07 15.90
CA GLY A 44 -3.78 1.52 14.70
C GLY A 44 -4.75 2.06 13.64
N GLY A 45 -4.26 2.94 12.78
CA GLY A 45 -5.04 3.50 11.67
C GLY A 45 -5.15 2.53 10.49
N SER A 46 -6.26 2.60 9.76
CA SER A 46 -6.44 1.83 8.53
C SER A 46 -5.51 2.31 7.43
N GLY A 47 -4.98 1.37 6.64
CA GLY A 47 -4.20 1.66 5.46
C GLY A 47 -5.01 2.31 4.35
N GLY A 48 -4.28 2.88 3.39
CA GLY A 48 -4.85 3.64 2.28
C GLY A 48 -5.36 2.78 1.13
N THR A 49 -5.96 3.45 0.15
CA THR A 49 -6.33 2.84 -1.14
C THR A 49 -5.60 3.56 -2.26
N VAL A 50 -4.91 2.81 -3.11
CA VAL A 50 -4.28 3.28 -4.34
C VAL A 50 -4.91 2.57 -5.53
N LEU A 51 -5.34 3.33 -6.53
CA LEU A 51 -5.94 2.82 -7.77
C LEU A 51 -5.11 3.30 -8.97
N LEU A 52 -4.61 2.36 -9.76
CA LEU A 52 -3.68 2.66 -10.86
C LEU A 52 -4.24 2.13 -12.19
N PHE A 53 -4.45 3.03 -13.15
CA PHE A 53 -4.83 2.69 -14.53
C PHE A 53 -3.59 2.81 -15.42
N LEU A 54 -3.09 1.68 -15.91
CA LEU A 54 -1.84 1.64 -16.67
C LEU A 54 -1.71 0.44 -17.61
N GLN A 55 -0.74 0.47 -18.51
CA GLN A 55 -0.38 -0.68 -19.36
C GLN A 55 0.79 -1.47 -18.79
N GLU A 56 1.75 -0.80 -18.15
CA GLU A 56 2.96 -1.43 -17.60
C GLU A 56 3.36 -0.85 -16.23
N PHE A 57 3.68 -1.71 -15.26
CA PHE A 57 4.21 -1.32 -13.95
C PHE A 57 5.57 -1.98 -13.71
N ARG A 58 6.57 -1.18 -13.33
CA ARG A 58 7.92 -1.67 -13.03
C ARG A 58 8.34 -1.24 -11.63
N LEU A 59 8.71 -2.21 -10.81
CA LEU A 59 9.50 -1.95 -9.61
C LEU A 59 10.97 -2.02 -9.99
N LEU A 60 11.68 -0.91 -9.83
CA LEU A 60 13.10 -0.82 -10.10
C LEU A 60 13.92 -1.26 -8.87
N GLU A 61 15.25 -1.24 -8.99
CA GLU A 61 16.14 -1.69 -7.92
C GLU A 61 15.89 -0.97 -6.59
N SER A 62 15.85 -1.74 -5.51
CA SER A 62 15.55 -1.25 -4.16
C SER A 62 14.19 -0.58 -3.98
N SER A 63 13.26 -0.75 -4.93
CA SER A 63 11.88 -0.28 -4.79
C SER A 63 11.00 -1.28 -4.05
N SER A 64 9.98 -0.80 -3.35
CA SER A 64 9.08 -1.63 -2.53
C SER A 64 7.62 -1.22 -2.70
N LEU A 65 6.72 -2.20 -2.73
CA LEU A 65 5.29 -2.01 -2.60
C LEU A 65 4.83 -2.66 -1.28
N SER A 66 4.14 -1.90 -0.43
CA SER A 66 3.75 -2.36 0.92
C SER A 66 2.29 -2.00 1.22
N ILE A 67 1.59 -2.95 1.83
CA ILE A 67 0.20 -2.85 2.29
C ILE A 67 0.02 -3.43 3.70
N VAL A 68 1.09 -3.43 4.50
CA VAL A 68 1.13 -4.07 5.81
C VAL A 68 0.20 -3.34 6.78
N GLY A 69 -0.39 -4.08 7.73
CA GLY A 69 -1.18 -3.49 8.82
C GLY A 69 -0.34 -2.67 9.79
N GLY A 70 -1.01 -1.83 10.57
CA GLY A 70 -0.40 -1.07 11.66
C GLY A 70 -0.52 -1.81 13.00
N ASN A 71 0.39 -1.53 13.93
CA ASN A 71 0.32 -2.01 15.30
C ASN A 71 -0.59 -1.11 16.15
N GLY A 72 -1.32 -1.71 17.09
CA GLY A 72 -2.07 -0.97 18.11
C GLY A 72 -1.17 -0.49 19.24
N GLY A 73 -1.75 0.28 20.16
CA GLY A 73 -1.06 0.77 21.34
C GLY A 73 -0.60 -0.35 22.28
N SER A 74 0.50 -0.11 22.99
CA SER A 74 1.06 -1.03 24.00
C SER A 74 0.14 -1.30 25.19
N LEU A 75 -0.86 -0.45 25.39
CA LEU A 75 -1.80 -0.48 26.51
C LEU A 75 -3.23 -0.83 26.05
N GLY A 76 -3.35 -1.56 24.94
CA GLY A 76 -4.62 -1.92 24.33
C GLY A 76 -4.89 -1.15 23.03
N GLY A 77 -6.01 -1.49 22.38
CA GLY A 77 -6.34 -1.03 21.03
C GLY A 77 -5.83 -2.02 19.97
N GLY A 78 -6.72 -2.48 19.09
CA GLY A 78 -6.36 -3.41 18.01
C GLY A 78 -5.42 -2.78 16.97
N GLY A 79 -4.69 -3.61 16.23
CA GLY A 79 -3.89 -3.15 15.10
C GLY A 79 -4.73 -2.50 14.00
N GLY A 80 -4.09 -1.64 13.21
CA GLY A 80 -4.66 -1.05 12.01
C GLY A 80 -4.65 -2.05 10.86
N GLY A 81 -5.74 -2.14 10.10
CA GLY A 81 -5.77 -2.95 8.88
C GLY A 81 -4.82 -2.40 7.82
N GLY A 82 -4.20 -3.27 7.03
CA GLY A 82 -3.44 -2.88 5.84
C GLY A 82 -4.32 -2.25 4.76
N GLY A 83 -3.69 -1.57 3.79
CA GLY A 83 -4.39 -0.93 2.69
C GLY A 83 -4.57 -1.83 1.47
N ARG A 84 -4.83 -1.18 0.33
CA ARG A 84 -5.15 -1.84 -0.94
C ARG A 84 -4.48 -1.10 -2.08
N VAL A 85 -3.86 -1.84 -2.99
CA VAL A 85 -3.41 -1.33 -4.29
C VAL A 85 -4.15 -2.10 -5.38
N HIS A 86 -4.95 -1.40 -6.17
CA HIS A 86 -5.68 -1.97 -7.30
C HIS A 86 -5.05 -1.53 -8.62
N PHE A 87 -4.77 -2.49 -9.49
CA PHE A 87 -4.27 -2.26 -10.82
C PHE A 87 -5.37 -2.53 -11.84
N HIS A 88 -5.71 -1.52 -12.63
CA HIS A 88 -6.55 -1.63 -13.80
C HIS A 88 -5.66 -1.60 -15.04
N TRP A 89 -5.37 -2.78 -15.58
CA TRP A 89 -4.53 -2.95 -16.75
C TRP A 89 -5.30 -2.62 -18.02
N SER A 90 -4.76 -1.70 -18.83
CA SER A 90 -5.33 -1.35 -20.13
C SER A 90 -4.52 -1.98 -21.27
N ARG A 91 -5.16 -2.20 -22.42
CA ARG A 91 -4.50 -2.67 -23.66
C ARG A 91 -3.60 -3.89 -23.45
N ILE A 92 -4.02 -4.81 -22.57
CA ILE A 92 -3.38 -6.12 -22.42
C ILE A 92 -3.40 -6.77 -23.80
N GLY A 93 -2.23 -7.12 -24.35
CA GLY A 93 -2.14 -7.73 -25.67
C GLY A 93 -3.04 -8.97 -25.73
N MET A 94 -4.04 -8.94 -26.61
CA MET A 94 -4.89 -10.09 -26.90
C MET A 94 -4.17 -10.91 -27.98
N GLY A 95 -3.28 -11.81 -27.56
CA GLY A 95 -2.55 -12.72 -28.45
C GLY A 95 -2.28 -14.04 -27.74
N GLU A 96 -1.83 -15.04 -28.51
CA GLU A 96 -1.46 -16.37 -27.98
C GLU A 96 -0.19 -16.35 -27.12
N GLU A 97 0.62 -15.29 -27.23
CA GLU A 97 1.87 -15.13 -26.49
C GLU A 97 1.65 -14.36 -25.19
N TYR A 98 2.13 -14.93 -24.09
CA TYR A 98 2.13 -14.29 -22.77
C TYR A 98 3.07 -13.08 -22.77
N VAL A 99 2.51 -11.87 -22.59
CA VAL A 99 3.28 -10.64 -22.37
C VAL A 99 3.13 -10.22 -20.90
N PRO A 100 4.21 -10.20 -20.11
CA PRO A 100 4.13 -9.76 -18.71
C PRO A 100 3.78 -8.28 -18.66
N VAL A 101 2.65 -7.95 -18.03
CA VAL A 101 2.20 -6.56 -17.80
C VAL A 101 2.82 -5.93 -16.55
N ALA A 102 3.47 -6.74 -15.72
CA ALA A 102 4.22 -6.32 -14.54
C ALA A 102 5.47 -7.18 -14.38
N SER A 103 6.60 -6.54 -14.06
CA SER A 103 7.83 -7.22 -13.66
C SER A 103 8.25 -6.70 -12.28
N ILE A 104 8.47 -7.61 -11.35
CA ILE A 104 8.94 -7.30 -10.01
C ILE A 104 10.36 -7.85 -9.83
N SER A 105 11.31 -6.96 -9.61
CA SER A 105 12.66 -7.31 -9.16
C SER A 105 12.74 -7.02 -7.66
N GLY A 106 12.37 -8.00 -6.82
CA GLY A 106 12.36 -7.81 -5.37
C GLY A 106 11.98 -9.07 -4.59
N THR A 107 12.13 -9.01 -3.26
CA THR A 107 11.75 -10.08 -2.33
C THR A 107 10.32 -9.86 -1.83
N MET A 108 9.46 -10.87 -1.99
CA MET A 108 8.15 -10.93 -1.36
C MET A 108 8.31 -11.58 0.02
N ASN A 109 8.28 -10.77 1.08
CA ASN A 109 8.31 -11.27 2.45
C ASN A 109 6.87 -11.54 2.90
N TYR A 110 6.57 -12.77 3.29
CA TYR A 110 5.27 -13.23 3.80
C TYR A 110 5.22 -13.22 5.33
#